data_AF-A0A1Z9Z0U4-F1
#
_entry.id   AF-A0A1Z9Z0U4-F1
#
_cell.length_a   1.000
_cell.length_b   1.000
_cell.length_c   1.000
_cell.angle_alpha   90.00
_cell.angle_beta   90.00
_cell.angle_gamma   90.00
#
_symmetry.space_group_name_H-M   'P 1'
#
loop_
_entity.id
_entity.type
_entity.pdbx_description
1 polymer ?
#
loop_
_entity_poly.entity_id
_entity_poly.type
_entity_poly.pdbx_seq_one_letter_code
_entity_poly.pdbx_strand_id
1 'polypeptide(L)'
;MQALASFDYEPAYSTWLKLIKSKSKGEKIFIGSNSDSISDIIANEFLIFLVQLIEQKKGYILSESQLSNFKTFISIMLGKGSEKMQEVYRFVAQNSDKLSTFNFNLNSKDLFINDYLHFYNPTADDIKRIFPAILSMSILKGMDNRLIQLANELNEKYSENWLSPVFLSNLLMQPAHAVFDDFSDNLHDTEKSKYLYDTFGALFFDKEIKQHAGLLFWGQYKYGEIDSRFAFSRPLCENLDERWYLLFTQNNQGKVTLQAYNRSGVFYESFDELFVEILPVKINDPYIEKILKDYFIQKEKLHNGFSTLYIEALNILDCEIGVDVIKRFIECKDNAVDKYYLKSIINQFSNWSNQKKLEFYQTLPSRFILSEEIENLEKQ
;
A
#
# COMPACT_ATOMS: atom_id res chain seq x y z
N MET A 1 24.91 -17.04 1.96
CA MET A 1 23.71 -17.70 1.39
C MET A 1 22.83 -16.72 0.63
N GLN A 2 22.27 -15.67 1.25
CA GLN A 2 21.48 -14.66 0.52
C GLN A 2 22.25 -14.04 -0.67
N ALA A 3 23.51 -13.65 -0.47
CA ALA A 3 24.35 -13.15 -1.56
C ALA A 3 24.49 -14.17 -2.71
N LEU A 4 24.73 -15.45 -2.39
CA LEU A 4 24.81 -16.51 -3.40
C LEU A 4 23.48 -16.74 -4.12
N ALA A 5 22.36 -16.52 -3.44
CA ALA A 5 21.03 -16.62 -4.02
C ALA A 5 20.73 -15.46 -4.97
N SER A 6 21.40 -14.32 -4.84
CA SER A 6 21.24 -13.19 -5.76
C SER A 6 21.91 -13.38 -7.12
N PHE A 7 22.74 -14.41 -7.28
CA PHE A 7 23.41 -14.76 -8.54
C PHE A 7 23.03 -16.18 -8.95
N ASP A 8 23.03 -16.48 -10.25
CA ASP A 8 22.84 -17.84 -10.76
C ASP A 8 24.10 -18.69 -10.53
N TYR A 9 24.38 -18.98 -9.26
CA TYR A 9 25.54 -19.75 -8.84
C TYR A 9 25.24 -21.26 -8.86
N GLU A 10 25.53 -21.88 -10.00
CA GLU A 10 25.32 -23.31 -10.28
C GLU A 10 25.73 -24.27 -9.15
N PRO A 11 26.91 -24.13 -8.49
CA PRO A 11 27.29 -25.06 -7.43
C PRO A 11 26.35 -25.06 -6.21
N ALA A 12 25.57 -23.99 -6.00
CA ALA A 12 24.57 -23.92 -4.93
C ALA A 12 23.19 -24.49 -5.34
N TYR A 13 22.97 -24.90 -6.59
CA TYR A 13 21.68 -25.38 -7.09
C TYR A 13 21.09 -26.53 -6.24
N SER A 14 21.92 -27.52 -5.90
CA SER A 14 21.51 -28.63 -5.02
C SER A 14 21.11 -28.18 -3.62
N THR A 15 21.68 -27.07 -3.14
CA THR A 15 21.31 -26.46 -1.85
C THR A 15 19.96 -25.75 -1.96
N TRP A 16 19.69 -25.07 -3.08
CA TRP A 16 18.40 -24.43 -3.34
C TRP A 16 17.26 -25.46 -3.38
N LEU A 17 17.45 -26.60 -4.05
CA LEU A 17 16.49 -27.70 -4.07
C LEU A 17 16.21 -28.31 -2.69
N LYS A 18 17.20 -28.33 -1.79
CA LYS A 18 16.98 -28.76 -0.40
C LYS A 18 16.21 -27.72 0.40
N LEU A 19 16.53 -26.44 0.21
CA LEU A 19 15.92 -25.33 0.94
C LEU A 19 14.43 -25.17 0.60
N ILE A 20 14.03 -25.27 -0.67
CA ILE A 20 12.62 -25.13 -1.07
C ILE A 20 11.72 -26.22 -0.44
N LYS A 21 12.29 -27.38 -0.11
CA LYS A 21 11.59 -28.51 0.56
C LYS A 21 11.59 -28.43 2.08
N SER A 22 12.30 -27.46 2.66
CA SER A 22 12.34 -27.26 4.11
C SER A 22 11.03 -26.64 4.63
N LYS A 23 10.82 -26.66 5.96
CA LYS A 23 9.65 -26.04 6.61
C LYS A 23 9.46 -24.57 6.20
N SER A 24 10.55 -23.81 6.13
CA SER A 24 10.55 -22.39 5.76
C SER A 24 10.69 -22.14 4.25
N LYS A 25 10.83 -23.20 3.43
CA LYS A 25 11.05 -23.12 1.98
C LYS A 25 12.20 -22.19 1.56
N GLY A 26 13.16 -21.94 2.45
CA GLY A 26 14.25 -21.01 2.20
C GLY A 26 13.81 -19.54 2.12
N GLU A 27 12.65 -19.16 2.66
CA GLU A 27 12.04 -17.83 2.50
C GLU A 27 13.03 -16.67 2.73
N LYS A 28 13.71 -16.65 3.88
CA LYS A 28 14.70 -15.60 4.21
C LYS A 28 15.80 -15.46 3.16
N ILE A 29 16.15 -16.55 2.48
CA ILE A 29 17.20 -16.58 1.47
C ILE A 29 16.67 -16.16 0.10
N PHE A 30 15.48 -16.65 -0.27
CA PHE A 30 14.93 -16.46 -1.62
C PHE A 30 14.17 -15.16 -1.83
N ILE A 31 13.63 -14.57 -0.77
CA ILE A 31 12.77 -13.38 -0.85
C ILE A 31 13.48 -12.17 -1.51
N GLY A 32 14.78 -12.01 -1.26
CA GLY A 32 15.57 -10.92 -1.83
C GLY A 32 16.07 -11.17 -3.27
N SER A 33 16.14 -12.43 -3.69
CA SER A 33 16.72 -12.83 -4.97
C SER A 33 15.82 -12.50 -6.16
N ASN A 34 16.41 -12.17 -7.31
CA ASN A 34 15.73 -12.12 -8.61
C ASN A 34 16.38 -13.10 -9.62
N SER A 35 17.19 -14.05 -9.17
CA SER A 35 17.92 -14.97 -10.04
C SER A 35 16.96 -15.97 -10.72
N ASP A 36 17.25 -16.31 -11.97
CA ASP A 36 16.38 -17.17 -12.77
C ASP A 36 16.41 -18.62 -12.28
N SER A 37 17.56 -19.12 -11.80
CA SER A 37 17.65 -20.47 -11.21
C SER A 37 16.76 -20.63 -9.97
N ILE A 38 16.70 -19.62 -9.10
CA ILE A 38 15.82 -19.62 -7.93
C ILE A 38 14.37 -19.39 -8.34
N SER A 39 14.13 -18.48 -9.28
CA SER A 39 12.82 -18.26 -9.89
C SER A 39 12.23 -19.57 -10.42
N ASP A 40 13.00 -20.35 -11.17
CA ASP A 40 12.59 -21.64 -11.73
C ASP A 40 12.29 -22.70 -10.65
N ILE A 41 13.14 -22.81 -9.63
CA ILE A 41 12.91 -23.75 -8.52
C ILE A 41 11.59 -23.44 -7.82
N ILE A 42 11.35 -22.17 -7.51
CA ILE A 42 10.12 -21.72 -6.86
C ILE A 42 8.92 -21.95 -7.78
N ALA A 43 9.03 -21.59 -9.06
CA ALA A 43 7.96 -21.71 -10.02
C ALA A 43 7.49 -23.17 -10.16
N ASN A 44 8.42 -24.13 -10.26
CA ASN A 44 8.07 -25.55 -10.36
C ASN A 44 7.27 -26.04 -9.15
N GLU A 45 7.78 -25.80 -7.94
CA GLU A 45 7.13 -26.25 -6.70
C GLU A 45 5.79 -25.54 -6.48
N PHE A 46 5.70 -24.26 -6.82
CA PHE A 46 4.46 -23.50 -6.67
C PHE A 46 3.41 -23.93 -7.71
N LEU A 47 3.80 -24.17 -8.96
CA LEU A 47 2.89 -24.67 -9.99
C LEU A 47 2.31 -26.04 -9.60
N ILE A 48 3.14 -26.96 -9.10
CA ILE A 48 2.67 -28.27 -8.59
C ILE A 48 1.61 -28.07 -7.49
N PHE A 49 1.90 -27.17 -6.53
CA PHE A 49 0.96 -26.84 -5.47
C PHE A 49 -0.36 -26.26 -6.02
N LEU A 50 -0.30 -25.33 -6.97
CA LEU A 50 -1.47 -24.68 -7.56
C LEU A 50 -2.32 -25.64 -8.39
N VAL A 51 -1.71 -26.55 -9.14
CA VAL A 51 -2.42 -27.61 -9.90
C VAL A 51 -3.20 -28.50 -8.95
N GLN A 52 -2.57 -29.00 -7.88
CA GLN A 52 -3.26 -29.81 -6.87
C GLN A 52 -4.39 -29.05 -6.16
N LEU A 53 -4.19 -27.74 -5.96
CA LEU A 53 -5.19 -26.88 -5.34
C LEU A 53 -6.39 -26.65 -6.28
N ILE A 54 -6.18 -26.45 -7.59
CA ILE A 54 -7.27 -26.18 -8.53
C ILE A 54 -8.15 -27.40 -8.83
N GLU A 55 -7.60 -28.61 -8.63
CA GLU A 55 -8.35 -29.87 -8.70
C GLU A 55 -9.43 -29.97 -7.59
N GLN A 56 -9.30 -29.19 -6.51
CA GLN A 56 -10.28 -29.19 -5.43
C GLN A 56 -11.64 -28.63 -5.90
N LYS A 57 -12.70 -28.98 -5.16
CA LYS A 57 -14.06 -28.49 -5.42
C LYS A 57 -14.17 -26.97 -5.20
N LYS A 58 -15.14 -26.32 -5.84
CA LYS A 58 -15.48 -24.91 -5.54
C LYS A 58 -15.82 -24.76 -4.05
N GLY A 59 -15.41 -23.66 -3.43
CA GLY A 59 -15.63 -23.46 -1.98
C GLY A 59 -14.69 -24.28 -1.09
N TYR A 60 -13.62 -24.87 -1.65
CA TYR A 60 -12.65 -25.63 -0.85
C TYR A 60 -11.98 -24.73 0.20
N ILE A 61 -11.82 -25.28 1.41
CA ILE A 61 -11.16 -24.62 2.53
C ILE A 61 -9.74 -25.19 2.61
N LEU A 62 -8.73 -24.32 2.50
CA LEU A 62 -7.33 -24.73 2.60
C LEU A 62 -7.03 -25.19 4.02
N SER A 63 -6.35 -26.33 4.19
CA SER A 63 -5.77 -26.72 5.48
C SER A 63 -4.70 -25.74 5.95
N GLU A 64 -4.37 -25.73 7.25
CA GLU A 64 -3.33 -24.84 7.82
C GLU A 64 -2.00 -24.96 7.07
N SER A 65 -1.61 -26.19 6.72
CA SER A 65 -0.39 -26.45 5.97
C SER A 65 -0.45 -25.89 4.55
N GLN A 66 -1.56 -26.08 3.83
CA GLN A 66 -1.75 -25.52 2.48
C GLN A 66 -1.75 -24.00 2.49
N LEU A 67 -2.46 -23.38 3.44
CA LEU A 67 -2.50 -21.94 3.58
C LEU A 67 -1.10 -21.37 3.90
N SER A 68 -0.37 -22.00 4.83
CA SER A 68 1.01 -21.62 5.15
C SER A 68 1.92 -21.73 3.92
N ASN A 69 1.82 -22.83 3.17
CA ASN A 69 2.59 -23.02 1.93
C ASN A 69 2.25 -21.95 0.88
N PHE A 70 0.96 -21.68 0.67
CA PHE A 70 0.51 -20.64 -0.25
C PHE A 70 1.13 -19.29 0.11
N LYS A 71 1.00 -18.85 1.37
CA LYS A 71 1.58 -17.58 1.84
C LYS A 71 3.10 -17.52 1.66
N THR A 72 3.81 -18.60 1.96
CA THR A 72 5.27 -18.65 1.75
C THR A 72 5.64 -18.58 0.27
N PHE A 73 4.92 -19.28 -0.62
CA PHE A 73 5.16 -19.18 -2.07
C PHE A 73 4.93 -17.77 -2.59
N ILE A 74 3.82 -17.13 -2.18
CA ILE A 74 3.55 -15.73 -2.51
C ILE A 74 4.68 -14.80 -2.03
N SER A 75 5.18 -15.03 -0.80
CA SER A 75 6.30 -14.26 -0.24
C SER A 75 7.54 -14.34 -1.14
N ILE A 76 7.95 -15.55 -1.54
CA ILE A 76 9.19 -15.77 -2.31
C ILE A 76 9.06 -15.56 -3.83
N MET A 77 7.83 -15.51 -4.35
CA MET A 77 7.51 -15.19 -5.75
C MET A 77 7.88 -13.74 -6.14
N LEU A 78 7.93 -12.83 -5.17
CA LEU A 78 8.17 -11.41 -5.41
C LEU A 78 9.46 -11.18 -6.23
N GLY A 79 9.32 -10.43 -7.33
CA GLY A 79 10.42 -10.02 -8.21
C GLY A 79 10.99 -11.14 -9.10
N LYS A 80 10.40 -12.34 -9.08
CA LYS A 80 10.84 -13.47 -9.90
C LYS A 80 10.26 -13.37 -11.31
N GLY A 81 11.11 -13.34 -12.33
CA GLY A 81 10.74 -13.04 -13.72
C GLY A 81 11.08 -14.12 -14.75
N SER A 82 11.62 -15.27 -14.34
CA SER A 82 11.96 -16.36 -15.27
C SER A 82 10.74 -16.84 -16.05
N GLU A 83 10.96 -17.46 -17.21
CA GLU A 83 9.88 -17.95 -18.08
C GLU A 83 8.90 -18.85 -17.31
N LYS A 84 9.41 -19.77 -16.48
CA LYS A 84 8.57 -20.65 -15.64
C LYS A 84 7.76 -19.88 -14.61
N MET A 85 8.30 -18.79 -14.06
CA MET A 85 7.52 -17.95 -13.14
C MET A 85 6.41 -17.20 -13.87
N GLN A 86 6.65 -16.77 -15.11
CA GLN A 86 5.59 -16.19 -15.93
C GLN A 86 4.50 -17.23 -16.24
N GLU A 87 4.85 -18.51 -16.44
CA GLU A 87 3.86 -19.59 -16.56
C GLU A 87 2.99 -19.73 -15.30
N VAL A 88 3.55 -19.54 -14.11
CA VAL A 88 2.75 -19.51 -12.86
C VAL A 88 1.74 -18.37 -12.89
N TYR A 89 2.15 -17.15 -13.27
CA TYR A 89 1.24 -16.02 -13.42
C TYR A 89 0.14 -16.29 -14.47
N ARG A 90 0.50 -16.88 -15.62
CA ARG A 90 -0.48 -17.27 -16.64
C ARG A 90 -1.45 -18.33 -16.11
N PHE A 91 -0.95 -19.31 -15.37
CA PHE A 91 -1.77 -20.37 -14.78
C PHE A 91 -2.82 -19.79 -13.81
N VAL A 92 -2.40 -18.90 -12.90
CA VAL A 92 -3.34 -18.28 -11.95
C VAL A 92 -4.32 -17.34 -12.64
N ALA A 93 -3.91 -16.64 -13.70
CA ALA A 93 -4.80 -15.81 -14.50
C ALA A 93 -5.90 -16.65 -15.17
N GLN A 94 -5.53 -17.78 -15.80
CA GLN A 94 -6.47 -18.71 -16.44
C GLN A 94 -7.47 -19.32 -15.44
N ASN A 95 -7.05 -19.47 -14.19
CA ASN A 95 -7.83 -20.16 -13.15
C ASN A 95 -8.40 -19.20 -12.09
N SER A 96 -8.38 -17.89 -12.36
CA SER A 96 -8.75 -16.85 -11.39
C SER A 96 -10.16 -17.03 -10.82
N ASP A 97 -11.14 -17.33 -11.67
CA ASP A 97 -12.54 -17.56 -11.26
C ASP A 97 -12.73 -18.79 -10.37
N LYS A 98 -11.84 -19.78 -10.46
CA LYS A 98 -11.94 -20.95 -9.58
C LYS A 98 -11.19 -20.71 -8.28
N LEU A 99 -10.00 -20.10 -8.34
CA LEU A 99 -9.22 -19.70 -7.16
C LEU A 99 -10.01 -18.75 -6.26
N SER A 100 -10.75 -17.81 -6.83
CA SER A 100 -11.60 -16.85 -6.10
C SER A 100 -12.69 -17.51 -5.25
N THR A 101 -13.06 -18.76 -5.55
CA THR A 101 -14.05 -19.51 -4.77
C THR A 101 -13.47 -20.19 -3.53
N PHE A 102 -12.15 -20.26 -3.39
CA PHE A 102 -11.53 -20.95 -2.27
C PHE A 102 -11.53 -20.09 -1.03
N ASN A 103 -11.64 -20.76 0.13
CA ASN A 103 -11.55 -20.11 1.41
C ASN A 103 -10.10 -20.16 1.91
N PHE A 104 -9.45 -19.00 1.87
CA PHE A 104 -8.09 -18.80 2.38
C PHE A 104 -8.05 -18.49 3.88
N ASN A 105 -9.19 -18.57 4.58
CA ASN A 105 -9.32 -18.25 5.98
C ASN A 105 -9.83 -19.45 6.78
N LEU A 106 -9.08 -19.85 7.80
CA LEU A 106 -9.49 -20.93 8.71
C LEU A 106 -10.32 -20.41 9.90
N ASN A 107 -9.95 -19.26 10.48
CA ASN A 107 -10.51 -18.74 11.74
C ASN A 107 -10.72 -17.21 11.75
N SER A 108 -10.51 -16.52 10.64
CA SER A 108 -10.58 -15.05 10.53
C SER A 108 -11.54 -14.65 9.41
N LYS A 109 -12.22 -13.51 9.55
CA LYS A 109 -12.92 -12.92 8.39
C LYS A 109 -11.92 -12.33 7.41
N ASP A 110 -10.77 -11.89 7.90
CA ASP A 110 -9.74 -11.23 7.10
C ASP A 110 -8.65 -12.21 6.63
N LEU A 111 -8.12 -11.95 5.44
CA LEU A 111 -7.08 -12.71 4.77
C LEU A 111 -5.74 -11.98 4.80
N PHE A 112 -4.84 -12.45 5.65
CA PHE A 112 -3.46 -11.98 5.75
C PHE A 112 -2.56 -12.83 4.86
N ILE A 113 -2.14 -12.34 3.69
CA ILE A 113 -1.20 -13.06 2.84
C ILE A 113 0.23 -12.95 3.38
N ASN A 114 0.60 -11.75 3.81
CA ASN A 114 1.79 -11.44 4.57
C ASN A 114 1.51 -10.20 5.45
N ASP A 115 2.52 -9.61 6.08
CA ASP A 115 2.31 -8.48 6.99
C ASP A 115 1.86 -7.18 6.29
N TYR A 116 1.87 -7.18 4.96
CA TYR A 116 1.57 -6.03 4.10
C TYR A 116 0.35 -6.26 3.21
N LEU A 117 0.23 -7.45 2.63
CA LEU A 117 -0.85 -7.83 1.73
C LEU A 117 -2.01 -8.40 2.55
N HIS A 118 -2.89 -7.51 2.98
CA HIS A 118 -4.03 -7.81 3.85
C HIS A 118 -5.34 -7.47 3.16
N PHE A 119 -6.27 -8.43 3.11
CA PHE A 119 -7.62 -8.22 2.61
C PHE A 119 -8.63 -8.38 3.74
N TYR A 120 -9.34 -7.31 4.06
CA TYR A 120 -10.39 -7.31 5.09
C TYR A 120 -11.69 -7.87 4.54
N ASN A 121 -12.22 -8.91 5.20
CA ASN A 121 -13.44 -9.61 4.80
C ASN A 121 -13.59 -9.77 3.27
N PRO A 122 -12.63 -10.40 2.58
CA PRO A 122 -12.54 -10.36 1.13
C PRO A 122 -13.73 -11.06 0.46
N THR A 123 -14.25 -10.41 -0.57
CA THR A 123 -15.15 -11.02 -1.54
C THR A 123 -14.36 -11.88 -2.53
N ALA A 124 -15.04 -12.70 -3.32
CA ALA A 124 -14.40 -13.48 -4.38
C ALA A 124 -13.62 -12.58 -5.36
N ASP A 125 -14.15 -11.41 -5.71
CA ASP A 125 -13.46 -10.47 -6.61
C ASP A 125 -12.25 -9.82 -5.94
N ASP A 126 -12.22 -9.67 -4.61
CA ASP A 126 -11.03 -9.24 -3.88
C ASP A 126 -9.91 -10.29 -3.96
N ILE A 127 -10.25 -11.59 -3.87
CA ILE A 127 -9.29 -12.68 -4.02
C ILE A 127 -8.62 -12.68 -5.41
N LYS A 128 -9.35 -12.29 -6.47
CA LYS A 128 -8.78 -12.18 -7.83
C LYS A 128 -7.63 -11.18 -7.91
N ARG A 129 -7.56 -10.22 -6.98
CA ARG A 129 -6.54 -9.15 -6.98
C ARG A 129 -5.23 -9.52 -6.31
N ILE A 130 -5.14 -10.69 -5.67
CA ILE A 130 -3.90 -11.17 -5.00
C ILE A 130 -2.71 -11.20 -5.97
N PHE A 131 -2.84 -11.89 -7.11
CA PHE A 131 -1.74 -12.04 -8.06
C PHE A 131 -1.42 -10.77 -8.86
N PRO A 132 -2.40 -9.99 -9.32
CA PRO A 132 -2.15 -8.64 -9.85
C PRO A 132 -1.36 -7.74 -8.89
N ALA A 133 -1.68 -7.77 -7.60
CA ALA A 133 -0.95 -7.01 -6.59
C ALA A 133 0.52 -7.50 -6.44
N ILE A 134 0.73 -8.82 -6.43
CA ILE A 134 2.09 -9.39 -6.36
C ILE A 134 2.92 -9.03 -7.60
N LEU A 135 2.31 -9.06 -8.79
CA LEU A 135 2.97 -8.66 -10.03
C LEU A 135 3.33 -7.16 -9.99
N SER A 136 2.41 -6.32 -9.50
CA SER A 136 2.66 -4.88 -9.30
C SER A 136 3.87 -4.66 -8.39
N MET A 137 3.88 -5.31 -7.22
CA MET A 137 4.99 -5.22 -6.26
C MET A 137 6.29 -5.81 -6.81
N SER A 138 6.22 -6.83 -7.66
CA SER A 138 7.39 -7.41 -8.33
C SER A 138 8.01 -6.45 -9.33
N ILE A 139 7.17 -5.74 -10.10
CA ILE A 139 7.60 -4.65 -11.00
C ILE A 139 8.21 -3.51 -10.18
N LEU A 140 7.56 -3.08 -9.10
CA LEU A 140 8.10 -2.05 -8.20
C LEU A 140 9.50 -2.42 -7.68
N LYS A 141 9.71 -3.70 -7.32
CA LYS A 141 11.00 -4.19 -6.82
C LYS A 141 12.07 -4.17 -7.88
N GLY A 142 11.83 -4.86 -9.00
CA GLY A 142 12.88 -5.20 -9.96
C GLY A 142 12.93 -4.36 -11.22
N MET A 143 11.82 -3.75 -11.63
CA MET A 143 11.62 -3.20 -12.99
C MET A 143 12.02 -4.21 -14.09
N ASP A 144 11.75 -5.49 -13.86
CA ASP A 144 12.07 -6.55 -14.84
C ASP A 144 11.14 -6.39 -16.06
N ASN A 145 11.73 -6.07 -17.21
CA ASN A 145 11.00 -5.88 -18.47
C ASN A 145 10.13 -7.08 -18.84
N ARG A 146 10.53 -8.30 -18.47
CA ARG A 146 9.73 -9.52 -18.72
C ARG A 146 8.43 -9.51 -17.93
N LEU A 147 8.46 -9.04 -16.68
CA LEU A 147 7.27 -8.90 -15.84
C LEU A 147 6.37 -7.76 -16.31
N ILE A 148 6.95 -6.68 -16.83
CA ILE A 148 6.19 -5.56 -17.43
C ILE A 148 5.47 -6.02 -18.71
N GLN A 149 6.16 -6.75 -19.58
CA GLN A 149 5.56 -7.36 -20.78
C GLN A 149 4.45 -8.35 -20.40
N LEU A 150 4.68 -9.18 -19.37
CA LEU A 150 3.68 -10.09 -18.85
C LEU A 150 2.44 -9.34 -18.31
N ALA A 151 2.62 -8.23 -17.61
CA ALA A 151 1.49 -7.43 -17.13
C ALA A 151 0.59 -6.97 -18.29
N ASN A 152 1.19 -6.48 -19.38
CA ASN A 152 0.45 -6.10 -20.59
C ASN A 152 -0.26 -7.31 -21.22
N GLU A 153 0.46 -8.43 -21.41
CA GLU A 153 -0.12 -9.68 -21.93
C GLU A 153 -1.36 -10.12 -21.13
N LEU A 154 -1.25 -10.13 -19.80
CA LEU A 154 -2.31 -10.59 -18.92
C LEU A 154 -3.50 -9.62 -18.91
N ASN A 155 -3.26 -8.31 -18.96
CA ASN A 155 -4.31 -7.29 -19.02
C ASN A 155 -5.06 -7.33 -20.37
N GLU A 156 -4.36 -7.53 -21.48
CA GLU A 156 -4.99 -7.72 -22.80
C GLU A 156 -5.88 -8.98 -22.83
N LYS A 157 -5.43 -10.07 -22.20
CA LYS A 157 -6.10 -11.38 -22.31
C LYS A 157 -7.20 -11.63 -21.28
N TYR A 158 -7.00 -11.22 -20.03
CA TYR A 158 -7.92 -11.49 -18.91
C TYR A 158 -8.62 -10.23 -18.40
N SER A 159 -8.49 -9.14 -19.17
CA SER A 159 -9.11 -7.84 -18.92
C SER A 159 -8.67 -7.24 -17.57
N GLU A 160 -9.49 -6.31 -17.07
CA GLU A 160 -9.23 -5.35 -16.00
C GLU A 160 -8.64 -5.92 -14.70
N ASN A 161 -8.78 -7.24 -14.47
CA ASN A 161 -8.14 -7.96 -13.38
C ASN A 161 -6.65 -7.67 -13.25
N TRP A 162 -5.96 -7.36 -14.36
CA TRP A 162 -4.53 -7.11 -14.40
C TRP A 162 -4.17 -5.65 -14.69
N LEU A 163 -5.09 -4.72 -14.47
CA LEU A 163 -4.86 -3.29 -14.72
C LEU A 163 -3.85 -2.68 -13.75
N SER A 164 -3.83 -3.08 -12.48
CA SER A 164 -2.91 -2.55 -11.45
C SER A 164 -1.43 -2.60 -11.86
N PRO A 165 -0.86 -3.76 -12.29
CA PRO A 165 0.55 -3.82 -12.68
C PRO A 165 0.86 -3.00 -13.93
N VAL A 166 -0.07 -2.93 -14.89
CA VAL A 166 0.07 -2.07 -16.09
C VAL A 166 0.11 -0.61 -15.67
N PHE A 167 -0.84 -0.16 -14.86
CA PHE A 167 -0.90 1.22 -14.37
C PHE A 167 0.35 1.59 -13.56
N LEU A 168 0.78 0.74 -12.63
CA LEU A 168 1.99 0.98 -11.84
C LEU A 168 3.25 1.05 -12.71
N SER A 169 3.42 0.16 -13.68
CA SER A 169 4.56 0.22 -14.59
C SER A 169 4.60 1.53 -15.39
N ASN A 170 3.44 2.04 -15.81
CA ASN A 170 3.34 3.33 -16.49
C ASN A 170 3.74 4.48 -15.56
N LEU A 171 3.27 4.51 -14.31
CA LEU A 171 3.72 5.49 -13.30
C LEU A 171 5.25 5.48 -13.08
N LEU A 172 5.88 4.32 -13.23
CA LEU A 172 7.33 4.14 -13.04
C LEU A 172 8.16 4.50 -14.29
N MET A 173 7.54 4.64 -15.47
CA MET A 173 8.27 4.72 -16.75
C MET A 173 7.85 5.88 -17.65
N GLN A 174 6.64 6.40 -17.51
CA GLN A 174 6.06 7.39 -18.41
C GLN A 174 5.87 8.75 -17.71
N PRO A 175 5.91 9.86 -18.47
CA PRO A 175 5.57 11.19 -17.95
C PRO A 175 4.18 11.22 -17.33
N ALA A 176 4.01 12.00 -16.26
CA ALA A 176 2.80 11.99 -15.45
C ALA A 176 1.53 12.35 -16.24
N HIS A 177 1.66 13.30 -17.17
CA HIS A 177 0.53 13.72 -18.01
C HIS A 177 0.04 12.62 -18.96
N ALA A 178 0.96 11.83 -19.54
CA ALA A 178 0.61 10.71 -20.39
C ALA A 178 -0.10 9.62 -19.59
N VAL A 179 0.41 9.32 -18.38
CA VAL A 179 -0.24 8.37 -17.48
C VAL A 179 -1.64 8.85 -17.06
N PHE A 180 -1.82 10.14 -16.82
CA PHE A 180 -3.15 10.69 -16.57
C PHE A 180 -4.08 10.50 -17.77
N ASP A 181 -3.64 10.88 -18.97
CA ASP A 181 -4.46 10.84 -20.18
C ASP A 181 -4.87 9.40 -20.53
N ASP A 182 -3.98 8.42 -20.30
CA ASP A 182 -4.23 7.00 -20.61
C ASP A 182 -5.14 6.28 -19.59
N PHE A 183 -5.15 6.73 -18.32
CA PHE A 183 -5.79 5.97 -17.24
C PHE A 183 -6.95 6.69 -16.54
N SER A 184 -7.10 8.00 -16.67
CA SER A 184 -8.08 8.80 -15.92
C SER A 184 -9.53 8.33 -16.11
N ASP A 185 -9.92 7.97 -17.33
CA ASP A 185 -11.26 7.48 -17.64
C ASP A 185 -11.62 6.19 -16.88
N ASN A 186 -10.62 5.38 -16.50
CA ASN A 186 -10.85 4.15 -15.74
C ASN A 186 -11.33 4.42 -14.30
N LEU A 187 -11.18 5.63 -13.77
CA LEU A 187 -11.76 5.99 -12.47
C LEU A 187 -13.30 6.10 -12.51
N HIS A 188 -13.88 6.37 -13.68
CA HIS A 188 -15.34 6.44 -13.83
C HIS A 188 -16.01 5.07 -13.96
N ASP A 189 -15.22 4.02 -14.14
CA ASP A 189 -15.68 2.63 -14.20
C ASP A 189 -15.57 1.98 -12.81
N THR A 190 -16.69 1.51 -12.28
CA THR A 190 -16.75 0.93 -10.93
C THR A 190 -15.93 -0.35 -10.78
N GLU A 191 -15.70 -1.11 -11.86
CA GLU A 191 -14.89 -2.32 -11.82
C GLU A 191 -13.40 -1.99 -11.96
N LYS A 192 -13.03 -1.12 -12.91
CA LYS A 192 -11.63 -0.74 -13.13
C LYS A 192 -11.04 0.11 -12.02
N SER A 193 -11.82 1.04 -11.48
CA SER A 193 -11.35 2.01 -10.49
C SER A 193 -10.73 1.32 -9.27
N LYS A 194 -11.25 0.16 -8.85
CA LYS A 194 -10.71 -0.65 -7.74
C LYS A 194 -9.21 -0.97 -7.94
N TYR A 195 -8.81 -1.30 -9.17
CA TYR A 195 -7.42 -1.64 -9.51
C TYR A 195 -6.49 -0.41 -9.50
N LEU A 196 -7.01 0.75 -9.91
CA LEU A 196 -6.28 2.02 -9.80
C LEU A 196 -6.10 2.42 -8.34
N TYR A 197 -7.16 2.34 -7.54
CA TYR A 197 -7.11 2.65 -6.11
C TYR A 197 -6.16 1.72 -5.35
N ASP A 198 -6.13 0.42 -5.66
CA ASP A 198 -5.17 -0.51 -5.09
C ASP A 198 -3.71 -0.14 -5.47
N THR A 199 -3.46 0.36 -6.69
CA THR A 199 -2.15 0.89 -7.08
C THR A 199 -1.80 2.19 -6.35
N PHE A 200 -2.74 3.14 -6.27
CA PHE A 200 -2.54 4.39 -5.52
C PHE A 200 -2.30 4.12 -4.03
N GLY A 201 -2.92 3.08 -3.46
CA GLY A 201 -2.72 2.62 -2.09
C GLY A 201 -1.32 2.08 -1.80
N ALA A 202 -0.50 1.87 -2.83
CA ALA A 202 0.92 1.53 -2.72
C ALA A 202 1.84 2.75 -2.93
N LEU A 203 1.29 3.95 -3.13
CA LEU A 203 2.06 5.17 -3.35
C LEU A 203 2.04 6.06 -2.09
N PHE A 204 3.04 6.91 -1.98
CA PHE A 204 3.09 8.00 -1.01
C PHE A 204 3.91 9.16 -1.57
N PHE A 205 3.74 10.34 -1.00
CA PHE A 205 4.63 11.47 -1.26
C PHE A 205 5.78 11.46 -0.26
N ASP A 206 7.00 11.25 -0.76
CA ASP A 206 8.20 11.34 0.05
C ASP A 206 8.59 12.80 0.25
N LYS A 207 8.37 13.30 1.48
CA LYS A 207 8.63 14.69 1.88
C LYS A 207 10.12 15.03 1.90
N GLU A 208 11.02 14.04 2.06
CA GLU A 208 12.47 14.27 2.11
C GLU A 208 13.03 14.55 0.72
N ILE A 209 12.64 13.75 -0.28
CA ILE A 209 13.09 13.91 -1.67
C ILE A 209 12.10 14.70 -2.54
N LYS A 210 10.94 15.11 -1.98
CA LYS A 210 9.86 15.86 -2.64
C LYS A 210 9.34 15.17 -3.91
N GLN A 211 9.19 13.86 -3.84
CA GLN A 211 8.78 13.04 -4.97
C GLN A 211 7.79 11.96 -4.54
N HIS A 212 6.82 11.65 -5.40
CA HIS A 212 5.99 10.47 -5.24
C HIS A 212 6.83 9.20 -5.42
N ALA A 213 6.59 8.22 -4.57
CA ALA A 213 7.25 6.94 -4.63
C ALA A 213 6.25 5.80 -4.41
N GLY A 214 6.49 4.69 -5.08
CA GLY A 214 5.86 3.43 -4.72
C GLY A 214 6.58 2.84 -3.50
N LEU A 215 5.81 2.38 -2.53
CA LEU A 215 6.29 1.76 -1.31
C LEU A 215 6.08 0.25 -1.40
N LEU A 216 7.09 -0.50 -0.99
CA LEU A 216 6.95 -1.93 -0.74
C LEU A 216 7.36 -2.21 0.70
N PHE A 217 6.46 -2.80 1.47
CA PHE A 217 6.83 -3.68 2.57
C PHE A 217 6.48 -5.10 2.21
N TRP A 218 7.34 -6.05 2.53
CA TRP A 218 7.10 -7.44 2.15
C TRP A 218 7.81 -8.40 3.10
N GLY A 219 7.34 -9.65 3.14
CA GLY A 219 7.84 -10.71 4.01
C GLY A 219 6.90 -11.01 5.18
N GLN A 220 7.31 -11.96 6.02
CA GLN A 220 6.53 -12.51 7.11
C GLN A 220 7.28 -12.35 8.43
N TYR A 221 6.58 -11.87 9.45
CA TYR A 221 6.99 -11.97 10.83
C TYR A 221 6.29 -13.13 11.53
N LYS A 222 7.07 -14.01 12.15
CA LYS A 222 6.57 -15.07 13.02
C LYS A 222 7.36 -15.01 14.32
N TYR A 223 6.66 -14.76 15.42
CA TYR A 223 7.29 -14.63 16.73
C TYR A 223 8.08 -15.91 17.08
N GLY A 224 9.36 -15.76 17.41
CA GLY A 224 10.26 -16.89 17.68
C GLY A 224 10.79 -17.62 16.43
N GLU A 225 10.38 -17.22 15.23
CA GLU A 225 10.99 -17.64 13.97
C GLU A 225 11.80 -16.49 13.34
N ILE A 226 12.35 -16.74 12.16
CA ILE A 226 13.19 -15.79 11.43
C ILE A 226 12.32 -14.73 10.75
N ASP A 227 12.56 -13.46 11.11
CA ASP A 227 11.97 -12.30 10.42
C ASP A 227 12.49 -12.20 8.98
N SER A 228 11.59 -12.27 8.00
CA SER A 228 11.87 -12.09 6.58
C SER A 228 11.44 -10.72 6.03
N ARG A 229 10.93 -9.83 6.89
CA ARG A 229 10.40 -8.53 6.47
C ARG A 229 11.49 -7.62 5.93
N PHE A 230 11.16 -6.87 4.89
CA PHE A 230 11.96 -5.77 4.40
C PHE A 230 11.06 -4.67 3.82
N ALA A 231 11.65 -3.48 3.67
CA ALA A 231 11.01 -2.32 3.10
C ALA A 231 11.92 -1.73 2.01
N PHE A 232 11.34 -1.22 0.94
CA PHE A 232 12.01 -0.28 0.06
C PHE A 232 10.98 0.65 -0.58
N SER A 233 11.44 1.82 -1.03
CA SER A 233 10.65 2.71 -1.87
C SER A 233 11.35 2.92 -3.21
N ARG A 234 10.56 3.17 -4.25
CA ARG A 234 11.06 3.54 -5.58
C ARG A 234 10.35 4.81 -6.04
N PRO A 235 11.10 5.89 -6.35
CA PRO A 235 10.52 7.09 -6.94
C PRO A 235 9.80 6.77 -8.25
N LEU A 236 8.66 7.43 -8.47
CA LEU A 236 7.95 7.40 -9.76
C LEU A 236 8.76 8.12 -10.85
N CYS A 237 8.37 7.96 -12.12
CA CYS A 237 9.02 8.68 -13.23
C CYS A 237 8.93 10.19 -13.03
N GLU A 238 7.74 10.68 -12.69
CA GLU A 238 7.44 12.06 -12.32
C GLU A 238 6.46 12.07 -11.13
N ASN A 239 6.30 13.22 -10.48
CA ASN A 239 5.20 13.41 -9.53
C ASN A 239 3.86 13.21 -10.23
N LEU A 240 2.86 12.70 -9.50
CA LEU A 240 1.52 12.52 -10.04
C LEU A 240 1.01 13.83 -10.67
N ASP A 241 0.34 13.70 -11.83
CA ASP A 241 -0.30 14.82 -12.50
C ASP A 241 -1.38 15.41 -11.59
N GLU A 242 -1.38 16.74 -11.43
CA GLU A 242 -2.28 17.41 -10.48
C GLU A 242 -3.77 17.20 -10.77
N ARG A 243 -4.11 16.87 -12.03
CA ARG A 243 -5.47 16.55 -12.44
C ARG A 243 -6.02 15.31 -11.72
N TRP A 244 -5.17 14.38 -11.27
CA TRP A 244 -5.60 13.25 -10.43
C TRP A 244 -6.29 13.73 -9.15
N TYR A 245 -5.74 14.77 -8.51
CA TYR A 245 -6.29 15.29 -7.27
C TYR A 245 -7.66 15.93 -7.48
N LEU A 246 -7.86 16.61 -8.61
CA LEU A 246 -9.18 17.11 -9.00
C LEU A 246 -10.19 15.97 -9.14
N LEU A 247 -9.83 14.89 -9.86
CA LEU A 247 -10.71 13.72 -10.01
C LEU A 247 -11.05 13.07 -8.67
N PHE A 248 -10.08 12.94 -7.76
CA PHE A 248 -10.29 12.36 -6.43
C PHE A 248 -11.27 13.15 -5.57
N THR A 249 -11.28 14.49 -5.67
CA THR A 249 -12.28 15.29 -4.95
C THR A 249 -13.71 15.09 -5.46
N GLN A 250 -13.86 14.65 -6.72
CA GLN A 250 -15.15 14.42 -7.38
C GLN A 250 -15.64 12.99 -7.23
N ASN A 251 -14.72 12.02 -7.15
CA ASN A 251 -15.02 10.59 -7.13
C ASN A 251 -14.48 9.92 -5.85
N ASN A 252 -15.23 10.09 -4.76
CA ASN A 252 -14.84 9.72 -3.40
C ASN A 252 -15.34 8.34 -2.94
N GLN A 253 -15.70 7.45 -3.88
CA GLN A 253 -16.33 6.15 -3.58
C GLN A 253 -15.37 4.96 -3.68
N GLY A 254 -14.07 5.19 -3.84
CA GLY A 254 -13.08 4.14 -3.97
C GLY A 254 -12.92 3.29 -2.71
N LYS A 255 -13.31 2.01 -2.77
CA LYS A 255 -12.90 1.02 -1.76
C LYS A 255 -11.47 0.58 -2.08
N VAL A 256 -10.52 1.06 -1.29
CA VAL A 256 -9.13 0.59 -1.37
C VAL A 256 -9.04 -0.73 -0.63
N THR A 257 -8.67 -1.80 -1.32
CA THR A 257 -8.61 -3.14 -0.72
C THR A 257 -7.18 -3.61 -0.50
N LEU A 258 -6.25 -3.04 -1.28
CA LEU A 258 -4.82 -3.21 -1.12
C LEU A 258 -4.22 -1.95 -0.47
N GLN A 259 -3.82 -2.02 0.79
CA GLN A 259 -3.16 -0.90 1.45
C GLN A 259 -1.83 -1.28 2.07
N ALA A 260 -0.85 -0.43 1.79
CA ALA A 260 0.53 -0.57 2.17
C ALA A 260 0.80 -0.18 3.63
N TYR A 261 0.63 -1.09 4.59
CA TYR A 261 0.68 -0.72 6.02
C TYR A 261 2.08 -0.83 6.65
N ASN A 262 2.62 0.28 7.19
CA ASN A 262 3.64 0.30 8.26
C ASN A 262 3.72 1.64 9.04
N ARG A 263 2.58 2.24 9.39
CA ARG A 263 2.52 3.46 10.25
C ARG A 263 1.45 3.40 11.34
N SER A 264 1.50 2.37 12.19
CA SER A 264 0.83 2.35 13.50
C SER A 264 -0.72 2.38 13.52
N GLY A 265 -1.32 1.23 13.29
CA GLY A 265 -2.22 0.59 14.26
C GLY A 265 -3.71 0.83 14.10
N VAL A 266 -4.16 1.53 13.06
CA VAL A 266 -5.59 1.84 12.90
C VAL A 266 -6.04 1.55 11.47
N PHE A 267 -7.21 0.92 11.37
CA PHE A 267 -7.90 0.57 10.13
C PHE A 267 -8.09 1.80 9.25
N TYR A 268 -7.64 1.74 8.00
CA TYR A 268 -7.94 2.74 6.99
C TYR A 268 -9.07 2.24 6.10
N GLU A 269 -10.30 2.35 6.61
CA GLU A 269 -11.50 2.08 5.83
C GLU A 269 -11.84 3.26 4.88
N SER A 270 -11.03 4.34 4.86
CA SER A 270 -11.36 5.58 4.16
C SER A 270 -10.44 5.88 2.97
N PHE A 271 -11.05 6.22 1.84
CA PHE A 271 -10.39 6.78 0.66
C PHE A 271 -9.53 8.02 0.99
N ASP A 272 -9.91 8.79 2.01
CA ASP A 272 -9.23 10.04 2.38
C ASP A 272 -7.82 9.78 2.93
N GLU A 273 -7.53 8.62 3.53
CA GLU A 273 -6.19 8.28 4.01
C GLU A 273 -5.21 8.05 2.88
N LEU A 274 -5.62 7.26 1.88
CA LEU A 274 -4.87 7.14 0.63
C LEU A 274 -4.63 8.52 0.02
N PHE A 275 -5.67 9.36 -0.02
CA PHE A 275 -5.57 10.68 -0.63
C PHE A 275 -4.53 11.55 0.10
N VAL A 276 -4.53 11.58 1.43
CA VAL A 276 -3.56 12.35 2.23
C VAL A 276 -2.13 11.83 2.05
N GLU A 277 -1.92 10.51 2.02
CA GLU A 277 -0.57 9.93 1.87
C GLU A 277 0.09 10.29 0.53
N ILE A 278 -0.70 10.53 -0.53
CA ILE A 278 -0.20 10.95 -1.84
C ILE A 278 -0.27 12.47 -2.07
N LEU A 279 -0.66 13.29 -1.08
CA LEU A 279 -0.66 14.74 -1.27
C LEU A 279 0.78 15.27 -1.38
N PRO A 280 1.09 16.06 -2.42
CA PRO A 280 2.38 16.71 -2.54
C PRO A 280 2.43 17.92 -1.62
N VAL A 281 3.64 18.30 -1.21
CA VAL A 281 3.88 19.52 -0.41
C VAL A 281 3.58 20.83 -1.17
N LYS A 282 3.33 20.75 -2.48
CA LYS A 282 3.01 21.90 -3.32
C LYS A 282 2.11 21.46 -4.48
N ILE A 283 1.02 22.21 -4.68
CA ILE A 283 0.17 22.16 -5.87
C ILE A 283 0.49 23.41 -6.69
N ASN A 284 0.72 23.28 -8.00
CA ASN A 284 1.08 24.39 -8.87
C ASN A 284 -0.13 25.09 -9.45
N ASP A 285 -1.23 24.37 -9.72
CA ASP A 285 -2.48 24.95 -10.18
C ASP A 285 -3.29 25.55 -9.00
N PRO A 286 -3.46 26.88 -8.93
CA PRO A 286 -4.19 27.53 -7.83
C PRO A 286 -5.67 27.14 -7.74
N TYR A 287 -6.27 26.73 -8.87
CA TYR A 287 -7.66 26.26 -8.91
C TYR A 287 -7.78 24.88 -8.26
N ILE A 288 -6.89 23.95 -8.60
CA ILE A 288 -6.85 22.61 -7.98
C ILE A 288 -6.51 22.74 -6.50
N GLU A 289 -5.53 23.57 -6.15
CA GLU A 289 -5.18 23.85 -4.76
C GLU A 289 -6.40 24.29 -3.95
N LYS A 290 -7.15 25.28 -4.46
CA LYS A 290 -8.38 25.76 -3.79
C LYS A 290 -9.42 24.64 -3.60
N ILE A 291 -9.65 23.83 -4.63
CA ILE A 291 -10.62 22.72 -4.56
C ILE A 291 -10.21 21.69 -3.51
N LEU A 292 -8.91 21.36 -3.42
CA LEU A 292 -8.42 20.42 -2.40
C LEU A 292 -8.60 20.97 -0.99
N LYS A 293 -8.32 22.25 -0.78
CA LYS A 293 -8.56 22.93 0.50
C LYS A 293 -10.03 22.85 0.89
N ASP A 294 -10.93 23.20 -0.03
CA ASP A 294 -12.37 23.16 0.19
C ASP A 294 -12.86 21.72 0.48
N TYR A 295 -12.33 20.71 -0.23
CA TYR A 295 -12.63 19.30 -0.01
C TYR A 295 -12.30 18.86 1.42
N PHE A 296 -11.06 19.08 1.89
CA PHE A 296 -10.64 18.63 3.22
C PHE A 296 -11.29 19.44 4.34
N ILE A 297 -11.59 20.73 4.14
CA ILE A 297 -12.39 21.51 5.09
C ILE A 297 -13.80 20.91 5.23
N GLN A 298 -14.44 20.52 4.13
CA GLN A 298 -15.75 19.88 4.18
C GLN A 298 -15.70 18.51 4.86
N LYS A 299 -14.69 17.69 4.54
CA LYS A 299 -14.50 16.38 5.18
C LYS A 299 -14.21 16.49 6.68
N GLU A 300 -13.38 17.45 7.09
CA GLU A 300 -13.14 17.72 8.52
C GLU A 300 -14.45 18.02 9.25
N LYS A 301 -15.30 18.90 8.69
CA LYS A 301 -16.60 19.24 9.29
C LYS A 301 -17.53 18.05 9.40
N LEU A 302 -17.60 17.21 8.35
CA LEU A 302 -18.41 15.99 8.35
C LEU A 302 -17.91 14.98 9.38
N HIS A 303 -16.59 14.87 9.55
CA HIS A 303 -15.95 13.97 10.50
C HIS A 303 -15.83 14.55 11.91
N ASN A 304 -16.22 15.82 12.11
CA ASN A 304 -16.41 16.47 13.41
C ASN A 304 -15.29 16.22 14.45
N GLY A 305 -14.02 16.30 14.04
CA GLY A 305 -12.87 16.14 14.94
C GLY A 305 -12.52 14.70 15.36
N PHE A 306 -13.13 13.65 14.77
CA PHE A 306 -12.81 12.27 15.17
C PHE A 306 -11.45 11.73 14.68
N SER A 307 -10.76 12.44 13.76
CA SER A 307 -9.49 12.00 13.14
C SER A 307 -8.54 13.18 12.92
N THR A 308 -7.25 12.95 13.13
CA THR A 308 -6.17 13.90 12.82
C THR A 308 -5.80 13.94 11.34
N LEU A 309 -6.34 13.00 10.54
CA LEU A 309 -6.10 12.92 9.09
C LEU A 309 -6.32 14.27 8.39
N TYR A 310 -7.45 14.93 8.69
CA TYR A 310 -7.81 16.18 8.04
C TYR A 310 -6.98 17.37 8.55
N ILE A 311 -6.50 17.31 9.79
CA ILE A 311 -5.53 18.29 10.32
C ILE A 311 -4.22 18.17 9.53
N GLU A 312 -3.74 16.95 9.30
CA GLU A 312 -2.54 16.71 8.49
C GLU A 312 -2.74 17.18 7.03
N ALA A 313 -3.86 16.84 6.40
CA ALA A 313 -4.18 17.26 5.04
C ALA A 313 -4.16 18.79 4.89
N LEU A 314 -4.82 19.50 5.81
CA LEU A 314 -4.87 20.96 5.81
C LEU A 314 -3.47 21.56 6.05
N ASN A 315 -2.67 20.98 6.93
CA ASN A 315 -1.28 21.40 7.13
C ASN A 315 -0.43 21.23 5.87
N ILE A 316 -0.53 20.09 5.18
CA ILE A 316 0.19 19.83 3.91
C ILE A 316 -0.18 20.89 2.86
N LEU A 317 -1.46 21.28 2.80
CA LEU A 317 -1.97 22.30 1.88
C LEU A 317 -1.74 23.73 2.37
N ASP A 318 -0.95 23.95 3.42
CA ASP A 318 -0.70 25.27 4.01
C ASP A 318 -2.00 26.04 4.34
N CYS A 319 -2.97 25.33 4.91
CA CYS A 319 -4.19 25.92 5.44
C CYS A 319 -4.03 26.20 6.92
N GLU A 320 -4.28 27.45 7.32
CA GLU A 320 -4.40 27.77 8.73
C GLU A 320 -5.57 27.01 9.35
N ILE A 321 -5.29 26.19 10.36
CA ILE A 321 -6.31 25.36 11.00
C ILE A 321 -7.17 26.22 11.92
N GLY A 322 -8.50 26.10 11.85
CA GLY A 322 -9.37 26.82 12.77
C GLY A 322 -9.21 26.34 14.22
N VAL A 323 -9.26 27.25 15.19
CA VAL A 323 -9.23 26.90 16.63
C VAL A 323 -10.32 25.88 16.98
N ASP A 324 -11.49 26.01 16.37
CA ASP A 324 -12.62 25.11 16.61
C ASP A 324 -12.36 23.68 16.13
N VAL A 325 -11.52 23.48 15.12
CA VAL A 325 -11.11 22.14 14.64
C VAL A 325 -10.33 21.42 15.76
N ILE A 326 -9.35 22.11 16.35
CA ILE A 326 -8.53 21.55 17.43
C ILE A 326 -9.38 21.32 18.69
N LYS A 327 -10.30 22.24 19.02
CA LYS A 327 -11.23 22.06 20.16
C LYS A 327 -12.12 20.82 19.99
N ARG A 328 -12.75 20.65 18.81
CA ARG A 328 -13.54 19.45 18.51
C ARG A 328 -12.72 18.18 18.64
N PHE A 329 -11.48 18.20 18.14
CA PHE A 329 -10.57 17.05 18.26
C PHE A 329 -10.30 16.67 19.71
N ILE A 330 -10.01 17.65 20.57
CA ILE A 330 -9.82 17.43 22.02
C ILE A 330 -11.10 16.86 22.65
N GLU A 331 -12.26 17.45 22.37
CA GLU A 331 -13.55 17.02 22.93
C GLU A 331 -13.91 15.58 22.52
N CYS A 332 -13.68 15.20 21.26
CA CYS A 332 -14.00 13.86 20.74
C CYS A 332 -13.05 12.76 21.24
N LYS A 333 -11.81 13.11 21.61
CA LYS A 333 -10.76 12.15 21.98
C LYS A 333 -10.16 12.45 23.35
N ASP A 334 -10.95 13.01 24.26
CA ASP A 334 -10.50 13.56 25.55
C ASP A 334 -9.65 12.61 26.42
N ASN A 335 -9.86 11.29 26.28
CA ASN A 335 -9.11 10.25 27.00
C ASN A 335 -7.92 9.67 26.20
N ALA A 336 -7.80 9.99 24.91
CA ALA A 336 -6.77 9.50 24.00
C ALA A 336 -5.79 10.60 23.57
N VAL A 337 -6.12 11.87 23.79
CA VAL A 337 -5.22 13.01 23.56
C VAL A 337 -4.47 13.30 24.84
N ASP A 338 -3.15 13.13 24.82
CA ASP A 338 -2.29 13.65 25.88
C ASP A 338 -1.69 15.01 25.48
N LYS A 339 -1.11 15.70 26.48
CA LYS A 339 -0.48 17.01 26.30
C LYS A 339 0.69 17.03 25.31
N TYR A 340 1.40 15.91 25.11
CA TYR A 340 2.49 15.82 24.14
C TYR A 340 1.96 15.69 22.73
N TYR A 341 0.91 14.88 22.55
CA TYR A 341 0.23 14.72 21.28
C TYR A 341 -0.42 16.03 20.84
N LEU A 342 -1.11 16.72 21.75
CA LEU A 342 -1.72 18.02 21.46
C LEU A 342 -0.66 19.09 21.15
N LYS A 343 0.48 19.08 21.85
CA LYS A 343 1.63 19.93 21.51
C LYS A 343 2.11 19.69 20.09
N SER A 344 2.21 18.43 19.67
CA SER A 344 2.58 18.09 18.29
C SER A 344 1.59 18.71 17.30
N ILE A 345 0.29 18.51 17.50
CA ILE A 345 -0.78 19.06 16.65
C ILE A 345 -0.68 20.59 16.54
N ILE A 346 -0.65 21.29 17.67
CA ILE A 346 -0.65 22.76 17.68
C ILE A 346 0.64 23.31 17.06
N ASN A 347 1.80 22.74 17.39
CA ASN A 347 3.06 23.36 17.00
C ASN A 347 3.50 22.99 15.59
N GLN A 348 3.23 21.76 15.16
CA GLN A 348 3.73 21.22 13.90
C GLN A 348 2.69 21.29 12.77
N PHE A 349 1.39 21.33 13.10
CA PHE A 349 0.33 21.16 12.10
C PHE A 349 -0.66 22.33 11.98
N SER A 350 -0.67 23.30 12.89
CA SER A 350 -1.70 24.36 12.88
C SER A 350 -1.43 25.54 11.93
N ASN A 351 -0.16 25.74 11.54
CA ASN A 351 0.35 26.95 10.89
C ASN A 351 0.00 28.27 11.63
N TRP A 352 -0.23 28.21 12.95
CA TRP A 352 -0.48 29.40 13.78
C TRP A 352 0.79 30.18 14.11
N SER A 353 0.64 31.50 14.27
CA SER A 353 1.66 32.35 14.89
C SER A 353 1.90 31.95 16.35
N ASN A 354 3.10 32.23 16.87
CA ASN A 354 3.43 31.98 18.28
C ASN A 354 2.43 32.64 19.24
N GLN A 355 2.00 33.87 18.92
CA GLN A 355 0.99 34.58 19.69
C GLN A 355 -0.33 33.81 19.74
N LYS A 356 -0.83 33.34 18.58
CA LYS A 356 -2.09 32.59 18.51
C LYS A 356 -1.99 31.25 19.24
N LYS A 357 -0.83 30.57 19.16
CA LYS A 357 -0.55 29.35 19.93
C LYS A 357 -0.62 29.63 21.43
N LEU A 358 0.03 30.70 21.90
CA LEU A 358 0.04 31.11 23.31
C LEU A 358 -1.38 31.41 23.81
N GLU A 359 -2.13 32.23 23.07
CA GLU A 359 -3.52 32.56 23.38
C GLU A 359 -4.38 31.29 23.46
N PHE A 360 -4.20 30.34 22.54
CA PHE A 360 -4.94 29.07 22.59
C PHE A 360 -4.55 28.20 23.79
N TYR A 361 -3.26 28.04 24.08
CA TYR A 361 -2.79 27.27 25.25
C TYR A 361 -3.38 27.80 26.55
N GLN A 362 -3.51 29.12 26.69
CA GLN A 362 -4.12 29.74 27.88
C GLN A 362 -5.61 29.41 28.04
N THR A 363 -6.30 28.99 26.96
CA THR A 363 -7.71 28.55 27.02
C THR A 363 -7.88 27.09 27.41
N LEU A 364 -6.81 26.28 27.41
CA LEU A 364 -6.89 24.85 27.64
C LEU A 364 -6.87 24.48 29.14
N PRO A 365 -7.51 23.37 29.54
CA PRO A 365 -7.32 22.81 30.87
C PRO A 365 -5.85 22.42 31.14
N SER A 366 -5.41 22.55 32.40
CA SER A 366 -4.02 22.29 32.81
C SER A 366 -3.48 20.90 32.45
N ARG A 367 -4.36 19.88 32.34
CA ARG A 367 -3.96 18.52 31.91
C ARG A 367 -3.42 18.46 30.48
N PHE A 368 -3.76 19.43 29.63
CA PHE A 368 -3.35 19.50 28.22
C PHE A 368 -2.18 20.44 27.97
N ILE A 369 -1.69 21.11 29.03
CA ILE A 369 -0.65 22.13 28.93
C ILE A 369 0.68 21.56 29.43
N LEU A 370 1.75 21.87 28.71
CA LEU A 370 3.12 21.76 29.20
C LEU A 370 3.58 23.17 29.59
N SER A 371 3.85 23.42 30.88
CA SER A 371 4.24 24.76 31.34
C SER A 371 5.48 25.30 30.63
N GLU A 372 6.43 24.41 30.33
CA GLU A 372 7.62 24.71 29.54
C GLU A 372 7.28 25.23 28.12
N GLU A 373 6.16 24.81 27.54
CA GLU A 373 5.75 25.23 26.20
C GLU A 373 5.29 26.68 26.18
N ILE A 374 4.51 27.09 27.18
CA ILE A 374 4.10 28.50 27.35
C ILE A 374 5.34 29.37 27.54
N GLU A 375 6.27 28.95 28.42
CA GLU A 375 7.52 29.67 28.65
C GLU A 375 8.38 29.77 27.39
N ASN A 376 8.39 28.76 26.52
CA ASN A 376 9.14 28.78 25.27
C ASN A 376 8.51 29.71 24.23
N LEU A 377 7.18 29.71 24.11
CA LEU A 377 6.46 30.60 23.20
C LEU A 377 6.50 32.07 23.64
N GLU A 378 6.60 32.34 24.94
CA GLU A 378 6.78 33.71 25.47
C GLU A 378 8.20 34.27 25.22
N LYS A 379 9.19 33.41 24.98
CA LYS A 379 10.59 33.78 24.76
C LYS A 379 10.97 33.98 23.28
N GLN A 380 10.11 33.56 22.35
CA GLN A 380 10.30 33.63 20.89
C GLN A 380 9.41 34.71 20.27
#